data_AF-A0A4Z0PPX3-F1
#
_entry.id   AF-A0A4Z0PPX3-F1
#
_cell.length_a   1.000
_cell.length_b   1.000
_cell.length_c   1.000
_cell.angle_alpha   90.00
_cell.angle_beta   90.00
_cell.angle_gamma   90.00
#
_symmetry.space_group_name_H-M   'P 1'
#
loop_
_entity.id
_entity.type
_entity.pdbx_description
1 polymer ?
#
loop_
_entity_poly.entity_id
_entity_poly.type
_entity_poly.pdbx_seq_one_letter_code
_entity_poly.pdbx_strand_id
1 'polypeptide(L)'
;MRPGFQGVNSAVEAESWEVVIDYFAGWAERLVEELDTPDLWAEAAKTAQLFAGTTEPTDDKFTRQELAEVQGQLRLLQQSFATAALPEAARQKLSNLTADAAIKAETLTKKDWQNWILGGFISAITSLALNPTQAGEVLKLVKAAFGGLFLH
;
A
#
# COMPACT_ATOMS: atom_id res chain seq x y z
N MET A 1 2.45 -19.42 -2.39
CA MET A 1 1.39 -19.60 -3.42
C MET A 1 0.17 -18.86 -2.88
N ARG A 2 -0.15 -17.64 -3.32
CA ARG A 2 -0.97 -17.20 -4.48
C ARG A 2 -2.46 -17.65 -4.44
N PRO A 3 -3.40 -16.74 -4.78
CA PRO A 3 -4.80 -17.08 -5.03
C PRO A 3 -4.92 -17.95 -6.29
N GLY A 4 -5.82 -18.93 -6.24
CA GLY A 4 -6.09 -19.85 -7.36
C GLY A 4 -5.26 -21.14 -7.37
N PHE A 5 -4.94 -21.73 -6.22
CA PHE A 5 -4.44 -23.11 -6.25
C PHE A 5 -5.59 -24.04 -6.62
N GLN A 6 -5.72 -24.31 -7.93
CA GLN A 6 -6.51 -25.41 -8.48
C GLN A 6 -5.84 -26.73 -8.06
N GLY A 7 -6.00 -27.10 -6.80
CA GLY A 7 -6.01 -28.50 -6.41
C GLY A 7 -7.28 -29.08 -6.99
N VAL A 8 -7.13 -29.92 -8.01
CA VAL A 8 -8.20 -30.70 -8.63
C VAL A 8 -9.17 -31.18 -7.54
N ASN A 9 -10.46 -30.84 -7.69
CA ASN A 9 -11.56 -31.50 -6.97
C ASN A 9 -11.60 -32.97 -7.42
N SER A 10 -10.63 -33.77 -7.00
CA SER A 10 -10.87 -35.18 -6.79
C SER A 10 -11.78 -35.22 -5.57
N ALA A 11 -13.07 -35.46 -5.77
CA ALA A 11 -13.95 -35.88 -4.70
C ALA A 11 -13.24 -37.04 -4.00
N VAL A 12 -12.63 -36.77 -2.86
CA VAL A 12 -12.06 -37.81 -2.02
C VAL A 12 -13.28 -38.53 -1.47
N GLU A 13 -13.63 -39.66 -2.06
CA GLU A 13 -14.45 -40.64 -1.36
C GLU A 13 -13.68 -40.96 -0.09
N ALA A 14 -14.09 -40.35 1.01
CA ALA A 14 -13.40 -40.52 2.28
C ALA A 14 -13.61 -41.98 2.71
N GLU A 15 -12.58 -42.80 2.52
CA GLU A 15 -12.64 -44.23 2.79
C GLU A 15 -12.85 -44.55 4.28
N SER A 16 -12.63 -43.58 5.18
CA SER A 16 -12.92 -43.72 6.60
C SER A 16 -13.24 -42.39 7.29
N TRP A 17 -13.94 -42.46 8.42
CA TRP A 17 -14.32 -41.29 9.21
C TRP A 17 -13.10 -40.56 9.80
N GLU A 18 -12.03 -41.29 10.09
CA GLU A 18 -10.77 -40.75 10.58
C GLU A 18 -10.14 -39.80 9.54
N VAL A 19 -10.20 -40.15 8.25
CA VAL A 19 -9.70 -39.30 7.16
C VAL A 19 -10.49 -37.99 7.09
N VAL A 20 -11.81 -38.03 7.32
CA VAL A 20 -12.65 -36.82 7.37
C VAL A 20 -12.25 -35.90 8.52
N ILE A 21 -11.96 -36.47 9.70
CA ILE A 21 -11.50 -35.70 10.87
C ILE A 21 -10.18 -34.99 10.57
N ASP A 22 -9.22 -35.67 9.93
CA ASP A 22 -7.92 -35.08 9.60
C ASP A 22 -8.06 -33.92 8.60
N TYR A 23 -8.91 -34.06 7.58
CA TYR A 23 -9.20 -32.96 6.66
C TYR A 23 -9.90 -31.79 7.34
N PHE A 24 -10.85 -32.08 8.25
CA PHE A 24 -11.54 -31.05 9.00
C PHE A 24 -10.60 -30.29 9.94
N ALA A 25 -9.69 -30.99 10.63
CA ALA A 25 -8.67 -30.39 11.47
C ALA A 25 -7.73 -29.49 10.66
N GLY A 26 -7.23 -29.98 9.52
CA GLY A 26 -6.39 -29.17 8.64
C GLY A 26 -7.12 -28.01 7.95
N TRP A 27 -8.45 -28.08 7.80
CA TRP A 27 -9.26 -26.94 7.37
C TRP A 27 -9.45 -25.92 8.51
N ALA A 28 -9.70 -26.40 9.73
CA ALA A 28 -9.89 -25.55 10.91
C ALA A 28 -8.61 -24.78 11.28
N GLU A 29 -7.43 -25.42 11.21
CA GLU A 29 -6.14 -24.74 11.41
C GLU A 29 -5.92 -23.61 10.40
N ARG A 30 -6.22 -23.86 9.12
CA ARG A 30 -6.13 -22.83 8.07
C ARG A 30 -7.11 -21.68 8.30
N LEU A 31 -8.31 -21.98 8.80
CA LEU A 31 -9.27 -20.96 9.18
C LEU A 31 -8.76 -20.07 10.32
N VAL A 32 -8.10 -20.65 11.31
CA VAL A 32 -7.48 -19.87 12.39
C VAL A 32 -6.39 -18.96 11.83
N GLU A 33 -5.53 -19.46 10.94
CA GLU A 33 -4.51 -18.65 10.27
C GLU A 33 -5.13 -17.50 9.43
N GLU A 34 -6.22 -17.77 8.70
CA GLU A 34 -6.93 -16.75 7.92
C GLU A 34 -7.60 -15.69 8.80
N LEU A 35 -8.18 -16.09 9.94
CA LEU A 35 -8.80 -15.17 10.90
C LEU A 35 -7.77 -14.31 11.65
N ASP A 36 -6.58 -14.86 11.90
CA ASP A 36 -5.45 -14.14 12.50
C ASP A 36 -4.71 -13.24 11.50
N THR A 37 -4.97 -13.41 10.21
CA THR A 37 -4.40 -12.54 9.17
C THR A 37 -5.07 -11.16 9.24
N PRO A 38 -4.31 -10.05 9.31
CA PRO A 38 -4.88 -8.71 9.36
C PRO A 38 -5.84 -8.45 8.19
N ASP A 39 -7.00 -7.84 8.48
CA ASP A 39 -7.97 -7.48 7.46
C ASP A 39 -7.43 -6.36 6.56
N LEU A 40 -6.74 -6.78 5.50
CA LEU A 40 -6.17 -5.90 4.48
C LEU A 40 -7.23 -5.12 3.72
N TRP A 41 -8.49 -5.60 3.68
CA TRP A 41 -9.60 -4.91 3.02
C TRP A 41 -10.13 -3.77 3.88
N ALA A 42 -10.26 -3.98 5.20
CA ALA A 42 -10.58 -2.89 6.12
C ALA A 42 -9.47 -1.83 6.14
N GLU A 43 -8.19 -2.24 6.10
CA GLU A 43 -7.07 -1.30 6.01
C GLU A 43 -7.02 -0.58 4.66
N ALA A 44 -7.34 -1.25 3.55
CA ALA A 44 -7.49 -0.61 2.24
C ALA A 44 -8.67 0.38 2.23
N ALA A 45 -9.79 0.07 2.87
CA ALA A 45 -10.93 0.97 2.99
C ALA A 45 -10.61 2.20 3.85
N LYS A 46 -9.90 2.03 4.98
CA LYS A 46 -9.35 3.16 5.77
C LYS A 46 -8.38 3.99 4.94
N THR A 47 -7.54 3.34 4.15
CA THR A 47 -6.61 4.01 3.23
C THR A 47 -7.35 4.82 2.18
N ALA A 48 -8.41 4.28 1.58
CA ALA A 48 -9.26 5.00 0.64
C ALA A 48 -9.93 6.23 1.29
N GLN A 49 -10.37 6.11 2.54
CA GLN A 49 -10.92 7.25 3.31
C GLN A 49 -9.87 8.33 3.61
N LEU A 50 -8.58 8.00 3.70
CA LEU A 50 -7.53 9.01 3.87
C LEU A 50 -7.44 9.98 2.69
N PHE A 51 -7.88 9.55 1.51
CA PHE A 51 -7.95 10.32 0.27
C PHE A 51 -9.38 10.73 -0.09
N ALA A 52 -10.38 10.43 0.74
CA ALA A 52 -11.74 10.92 0.52
C ALA A 52 -11.79 12.44 0.74
N GLY A 53 -12.33 13.16 -0.24
CA GLY A 53 -12.34 14.63 -0.25
C GLY A 53 -11.18 15.28 -1.01
N THR A 54 -10.39 14.53 -1.79
CA THR A 54 -9.50 15.15 -2.77
C THR A 54 -10.32 15.73 -3.91
N THR A 55 -10.15 17.01 -4.23
CA THR A 55 -10.51 17.52 -5.56
C THR A 55 -9.76 16.71 -6.61
N GLU A 56 -10.45 16.18 -7.61
CA GLU A 56 -9.77 15.52 -8.73
C GLU A 56 -8.76 16.51 -9.34
N PRO A 57 -7.48 16.14 -9.45
CA PRO A 57 -6.50 17.00 -10.10
C PRO A 57 -6.92 17.23 -11.54
N THR A 58 -6.69 18.45 -12.02
CA THR A 58 -6.80 18.72 -13.44
C THR A 58 -5.79 17.87 -14.21
N ASP A 59 -6.11 17.52 -15.46
CA ASP A 59 -5.22 16.77 -16.32
C ASP A 59 -4.10 17.64 -16.93
N ASP A 60 -3.82 18.78 -16.29
CA ASP A 60 -2.77 19.71 -16.70
C ASP A 60 -1.43 19.27 -16.12
N LYS A 61 -0.35 19.79 -16.70
CA LYS A 61 1.00 19.66 -16.12
C LYS A 61 1.16 20.59 -14.92
N PHE A 62 2.11 20.24 -14.05
CA PHE A 62 2.56 21.15 -13.00
C PHE A 62 3.17 22.43 -13.60
N THR A 63 2.80 23.56 -13.04
CA THR A 63 3.52 24.82 -13.22
C THR A 63 4.86 24.78 -12.50
N ARG A 64 5.76 25.73 -12.79
CA ARG A 64 7.06 25.80 -12.10
C ARG A 64 6.92 26.01 -10.59
N GLN A 65 5.91 26.77 -10.17
CA GLN A 65 5.67 27.01 -8.75
C GLN A 65 5.18 25.72 -8.07
N GLU A 66 4.22 25.03 -8.67
CA GLU A 66 3.71 23.77 -8.13
C GLU A 66 4.80 22.67 -8.12
N LEU A 67 5.68 22.62 -9.13
CA LEU A 67 6.84 21.73 -9.12
C LEU A 67 7.76 22.01 -7.93
N ALA A 68 8.05 23.28 -7.64
CA ALA A 68 8.88 23.65 -6.50
C ALA A 68 8.24 23.26 -5.17
N GLU A 69 6.91 23.39 -5.06
CA GLU A 69 6.14 22.96 -3.89
C GLU A 69 6.18 21.44 -3.72
N VAL A 70 5.92 20.69 -4.80
CA VAL A 70 6.02 19.21 -4.82
C VAL A 70 7.42 18.74 -4.41
N GLN A 71 8.47 19.34 -4.97
CA GLN A 71 9.86 19.04 -4.60
C GLN A 71 10.17 19.40 -3.14
N GLY A 72 9.56 20.46 -2.60
CA GLY A 72 9.62 20.80 -1.19
C GLY A 72 9.01 19.70 -0.32
N GLN A 73 7.79 19.28 -0.64
CA GLN A 73 7.08 18.26 0.11
C GLN A 73 7.75 16.88 0.04
N LEU A 74 8.28 16.50 -1.12
CA LEU A 74 9.05 15.26 -1.28
C LEU A 74 10.31 15.24 -0.40
N ARG A 75 11.01 16.38 -0.25
CA ARG A 75 12.17 16.50 0.65
C ARG A 75 11.78 16.36 2.11
N LEU A 76 10.68 16.99 2.53
CA LEU A 76 10.15 16.84 3.89
C LEU A 76 9.71 15.40 4.18
N LEU A 77 9.11 14.74 3.19
CA LEU A 77 8.70 13.35 3.29
C LEU A 77 9.91 12.41 3.42
N GLN A 78 10.98 12.64 2.66
CA GLN A 78 12.25 11.91 2.81
C GLN A 78 12.84 12.04 4.21
N GLN A 79 12.88 13.26 4.76
CA GLN A 79 13.34 13.50 6.13
C GLN A 79 12.47 12.75 7.15
N SER A 80 11.15 12.77 6.96
CA SER A 80 10.21 12.06 7.83
C SER A 80 10.46 10.55 7.83
N PHE A 81 10.69 9.95 6.65
CA PHE A 81 11.03 8.52 6.56
C PHE A 81 12.37 8.18 7.23
N ALA A 82 13.35 9.09 7.17
CA ALA A 82 14.63 8.87 7.83
C ALA A 82 14.49 8.74 9.36
N THR A 83 13.56 9.50 9.95
CA THR A 83 13.28 9.52 11.40
C THR A 83 12.22 8.51 11.85
N ALA A 84 11.42 7.96 10.92
CA ALA A 84 10.36 7.01 11.22
C ALA A 84 10.90 5.66 11.71
N ALA A 85 10.11 4.95 12.52
CA ALA A 85 10.46 3.63 13.06
C ALA A 85 10.23 2.51 12.03
N LEU A 86 10.80 2.69 10.83
CA LEU A 86 10.65 1.80 9.69
C LEU A 86 11.88 0.91 9.49
N PRO A 87 11.71 -0.33 9.00
CA PRO A 87 12.83 -1.18 8.60
C PRO A 87 13.72 -0.48 7.56
N GLU A 88 15.03 -0.75 7.59
CA GLU A 88 15.99 -0.10 6.66
C GLU A 88 15.61 -0.29 5.19
N ALA A 89 15.24 -1.51 4.81
CA ALA A 89 14.78 -1.80 3.45
C ALA A 89 13.54 -0.97 3.05
N ALA A 90 12.66 -0.67 4.01
CA ALA A 90 11.50 0.18 3.79
C ALA A 90 11.88 1.64 3.63
N ARG A 91 12.75 2.17 4.49
CA ARG A 91 13.26 3.54 4.37
C ARG A 91 13.94 3.76 3.03
N GLN A 92 14.81 2.84 2.60
CA GLN A 92 15.49 2.95 1.32
C GLN A 92 14.50 2.92 0.14
N LYS A 93 13.53 2.00 0.15
CA LYS A 93 12.56 1.88 -0.94
C LYS A 93 11.65 3.11 -1.04
N LEU A 94 11.18 3.63 0.09
CA LEU A 94 10.36 4.84 0.14
C LEU A 94 11.16 6.08 -0.27
N SER A 95 12.43 6.17 0.14
CA SER A 95 13.33 7.25 -0.28
C SER A 95 13.57 7.23 -1.80
N ASN A 96 13.84 6.06 -2.39
CA ASN A 96 13.97 5.92 -3.83
C ASN A 96 12.68 6.31 -4.56
N LEU A 97 11.52 5.86 -4.08
CA LEU A 97 10.22 6.22 -4.65
C LEU A 97 10.00 7.74 -4.65
N THR A 98 10.36 8.43 -3.56
CA THR A 98 10.25 9.90 -3.51
C THR A 98 11.22 10.62 -4.46
N ALA A 99 12.41 10.07 -4.69
CA ALA A 99 13.34 10.61 -5.68
C ALA A 99 12.79 10.43 -7.11
N ASP A 100 12.27 9.24 -7.41
CA ASP A 100 11.62 8.96 -8.70
C ASP A 100 10.39 9.86 -8.90
N ALA A 101 9.61 10.10 -7.85
CA ALA A 101 8.46 10.98 -7.89
C ALA A 101 8.83 12.42 -8.28
N ALA A 102 9.96 12.94 -7.80
CA ALA A 102 10.43 14.28 -8.16
C ALA A 102 10.69 14.38 -9.67
N ILE A 103 11.32 13.37 -10.26
CA ILE A 103 11.61 13.31 -11.69
C ILE A 103 10.31 13.17 -12.50
N LYS A 104 9.39 12.30 -12.04
CA LYS A 104 8.12 12.05 -12.74
C LYS A 104 7.21 13.29 -12.75
N ALA A 105 7.26 14.13 -11.73
CA ALA A 105 6.46 15.36 -11.67
C ALA A 105 6.71 16.30 -12.85
N GLU A 106 7.93 16.30 -13.42
CA GLU A 106 8.28 17.14 -14.57
C GLU A 106 7.66 16.68 -15.89
N THR A 107 7.23 15.42 -15.97
CA THR A 107 6.82 14.77 -17.22
C THR A 107 5.36 14.39 -17.26
N LEU A 108 4.78 14.01 -16.12
CA LEU A 108 3.40 13.57 -16.00
C LEU A 108 2.44 14.75 -15.79
N THR A 109 1.16 14.52 -16.11
CA THR A 109 0.09 15.41 -15.65
C THR A 109 -0.09 15.28 -14.15
N LYS A 110 -0.73 16.26 -13.50
CA LYS A 110 -0.96 16.23 -12.05
C LYS A 110 -1.72 14.97 -11.63
N LYS A 111 -2.75 14.61 -12.41
CA LYS A 111 -3.57 13.41 -12.21
C LYS A 111 -2.75 12.12 -12.36
N ASP A 112 -2.01 11.98 -13.44
CA ASP A 112 -1.18 10.80 -13.68
C ASP A 112 -0.09 10.65 -12.63
N TRP A 113 0.53 11.76 -12.24
CA TRP A 113 1.54 11.79 -11.19
C TRP A 113 0.98 11.36 -9.84
N GLN A 114 -0.19 11.88 -9.45
CA GLN A 114 -0.85 11.48 -8.21
C GLN A 114 -1.18 9.98 -8.20
N ASN A 115 -1.77 9.46 -9.28
CA ASN A 115 -2.09 8.04 -9.38
C ASN A 115 -0.82 7.18 -9.30
N TRP A 116 0.24 7.60 -9.98
CA TRP A 116 1.51 6.91 -9.98
C TRP A 116 2.16 6.86 -8.60
N ILE A 117 2.23 7.99 -7.89
CA ILE A 117 2.89 8.05 -6.58
C ILE A 117 2.08 7.31 -5.50
N LEU A 118 0.75 7.41 -5.52
CA LEU A 118 -0.12 6.67 -4.60
C LEU A 118 0.00 5.16 -4.82
N GLY A 119 -0.05 4.71 -6.07
CA GLY A 119 0.18 3.32 -6.43
C GLY A 119 1.59 2.84 -6.02
N GLY A 120 2.59 3.71 -6.15
CA GLY A 120 3.96 3.45 -5.70
C GLY A 120 4.05 3.19 -4.19
N PHE A 121 3.40 4.01 -3.36
CA PHE A 121 3.40 3.82 -1.91
C PHE A 121 2.66 2.55 -1.49
N ILE A 122 1.50 2.28 -2.08
CA ILE A 122 0.74 1.03 -1.82
C ILE A 122 1.59 -0.20 -2.23
N SER A 123 2.27 -0.13 -3.37
CA SER A 123 3.19 -1.18 -3.82
C SER A 123 4.39 -1.35 -2.89
N ALA A 124 4.95 -0.26 -2.37
CA ALA A 124 6.04 -0.32 -1.40
C ALA A 124 5.59 -0.99 -0.08
N ILE A 125 4.44 -0.60 0.45
CA ILE A 125 3.84 -1.18 1.67
C ILE A 125 3.62 -2.70 1.50
N THR A 126 2.98 -3.10 0.40
CA THR A 126 2.64 -4.50 0.15
C THR A 126 3.87 -5.37 -0.14
N SER A 127 4.80 -4.89 -0.97
CA SER A 127 6.00 -5.65 -1.33
C SER A 127 7.01 -5.85 -0.21
N LEU A 128 6.97 -4.98 0.81
CA LEU A 128 7.81 -5.09 2.00
C LEU A 128 7.12 -5.78 3.16
N ALA A 129 5.88 -6.25 2.97
CA ALA A 129 5.06 -6.86 4.00
C ALA A 129 5.04 -6.05 5.30
N LEU A 130 4.90 -4.72 5.19
CA LEU A 130 4.84 -3.86 6.35
C LEU A 130 3.64 -4.25 7.20
N ASN A 131 3.84 -4.30 8.52
CA ASN A 131 2.73 -4.55 9.43
C ASN A 131 1.74 -3.35 9.42
N PRO A 132 0.50 -3.52 9.91
CA PRO A 132 -0.51 -2.47 9.87
C PRO A 132 -0.07 -1.15 10.52
N THR A 133 0.71 -1.23 11.60
CA THR A 133 1.25 -0.04 12.29
C THR A 133 2.21 0.75 11.39
N GLN A 134 3.17 0.06 10.76
CA GLN A 134 4.15 0.65 9.85
C GLN A 134 3.49 1.19 8.57
N ALA A 135 2.55 0.43 7.99
CA ALA A 135 1.77 0.88 6.84
C ALA A 135 0.98 2.16 7.17
N GLY A 136 0.33 2.19 8.33
CA GLY A 136 -0.39 3.36 8.82
C GLY A 136 0.51 4.58 9.05
N GLU A 137 1.74 4.39 9.55
CA GLU A 137 2.73 5.46 9.69
C GLU A 137 3.13 6.04 8.33
N VAL A 138 3.44 5.19 7.35
CA VAL A 138 3.78 5.63 5.98
C VAL A 138 2.62 6.43 5.37
N LEU A 139 1.39 5.93 5.44
CA LEU A 139 0.22 6.61 4.89
C LEU A 139 -0.05 7.97 5.57
N LYS A 140 0.15 8.06 6.89
CA LYS A 140 0.04 9.34 7.61
C LYS A 140 1.07 10.35 7.14
N LEU A 141 2.33 9.93 6.95
CA LEU A 141 3.39 10.80 6.46
C LEU A 141 3.12 11.27 5.02
N VAL A 142 2.69 10.37 4.14
CA VAL A 142 2.29 10.70 2.77
C VAL A 142 1.13 11.70 2.77
N LYS A 143 0.10 11.47 3.60
CA LYS A 143 -1.02 12.39 3.75
C LYS A 143 -0.59 13.75 4.31
N ALA A 144 0.34 13.79 5.26
CA ALA A 144 0.85 15.05 5.80
C ALA A 144 1.62 15.86 4.74
N ALA A 145 2.43 15.18 3.92
CA ALA A 145 3.21 15.83 2.87
C ALA A 145 2.34 16.35 1.72
N PHE A 146 1.30 15.61 1.33
CA PHE A 146 0.53 15.94 0.13
C PHE A 146 -0.92 16.35 0.39
N GLY A 147 -1.37 16.35 1.65
CA GLY A 147 -2.74 16.72 1.99
C GLY A 147 -3.07 18.12 1.52
N GLY A 148 -2.18 19.10 1.70
CA GLY A 148 -2.40 20.46 1.20
C GLY A 148 -2.29 20.62 -0.33
N LEU A 149 -1.71 19.65 -1.04
CA LEU A 149 -1.56 19.68 -2.50
C LEU A 149 -2.74 19.03 -3.22
N PHE A 150 -3.46 18.11 -2.56
CA PHE A 150 -4.52 17.29 -3.17
C PHE A 150 -5.88 17.37 -2.46
N LEU A 151 -5.93 17.74 -1.18
CA LEU A 151 -7.15 17.82 -0.36
C LEU A 151 -7.50 19.30 -0.13
N HIS A 152 -8.26 19.87 -1.06
CA HIS A 152 -9.03 21.10 -0.85
C HIS A 152 -10.51 20.78 -0.76
#